data_AF-A0A7C7HF11-F1
#
_entry.id   AF-A0A7C7HF11-F1
#
_cell.length_a   1.000
_cell.length_b   1.000
_cell.length_c   1.000
_cell.angle_alpha   90.00
_cell.angle_beta   90.00
_cell.angle_gamma   90.00
#
_symmetry.space_group_name_H-M   'P 1'
#
loop_
_entity.id
_entity.type
_entity.pdbx_description
1 polymer ?
#
loop_
_entity_poly.entity_id
_entity_poly.type
_entity_poly.pdbx_seq_one_letter_code
_entity_poly.pdbx_strand_id
1 'polypeptide(L)' 'MKIELKLSDSWLTNCQREQKILRLRYGLDGEGERSLQEVGNIFNLSRERIRQIVACAFNQLKSHKLLNHAQ' A
#
# COMPACT_ATOMS: atom_id res chain seq x y z
N MET A 1 5.45 -23.21 -4.51
CA MET A 1 4.98 -21.84 -4.18
C MET A 1 3.54 -21.70 -4.63
N LYS A 2 2.58 -21.98 -3.74
CA LYS A 2 1.20 -21.53 -3.92
C LYS A 2 0.94 -20.60 -2.75
N ILE A 3 1.00 -19.30 -3.01
CA ILE A 3 0.67 -18.29 -2.02
C ILE A 3 -0.83 -18.06 -2.16
N GLU A 4 -1.63 -18.89 -1.50
CA GLU A 4 -3.04 -18.59 -1.27
C GLU A 4 -3.11 -17.56 -0.14
N LEU A 5 -3.01 -16.29 -0.55
CA LEU A 5 -3.24 -15.15 0.31
C LEU A 5 -4.73 -15.08 0.64
N LYS A 6 -5.10 -15.48 1.87
CA LYS A 6 -6.38 -15.08 2.48
C LYS A 6 -6.35 -13.57 2.77
N LEU A 7 -6.48 -12.78 1.71
CA LEU A 7 -6.61 -11.32 1.69
C LEU A 7 -8.02 -10.84 2.08
N SER A 8 -8.73 -11.58 2.94
CA SER A 8 -10.19 -11.42 3.06
C SER A 8 -10.64 -10.18 3.86
N ASP A 9 -9.77 -9.61 4.70
CA ASP A 9 -10.13 -8.47 5.59
C ASP A 9 -9.19 -7.26 5.45
N SER A 10 -8.43 -7.15 4.35
CA SER A 10 -7.53 -6.00 4.15
C SER A 10 -8.23 -4.93 3.31
N TRP A 11 -8.38 -3.72 3.86
CA TRP A 11 -8.90 -2.56 3.14
C TRP A 11 -8.11 -2.28 1.85
N LEU A 12 -6.84 -2.68 1.79
CA LEU A 12 -6.00 -2.58 0.59
C LEU A 12 -6.49 -3.43 -0.57
N THR A 13 -7.14 -4.58 -0.31
CA THR A 13 -7.60 -5.50 -1.36
C THR A 13 -8.81 -4.93 -2.11
N ASN A 14 -9.69 -4.21 -1.40
CA ASN A 14 -10.94 -3.68 -1.97
C ASN A 14 -10.79 -2.27 -2.57
N CYS A 15 -9.62 -1.63 -2.41
CA CYS A 15 -9.43 -0.24 -2.79
C CYS A 15 -8.33 -0.09 -3.86
N GLN A 16 -8.76 -0.16 -5.12
CA GLN A 16 -7.89 -0.02 -6.31
C GLN A 16 -7.08 1.29 -6.30
N ARG A 17 -7.63 2.35 -5.70
CA ARG A 17 -6.99 3.67 -5.61
C ARG A 17 -5.73 3.63 -4.75
N GLU A 18 -5.80 3.00 -3.58
CA GLU A 18 -4.68 2.91 -2.66
C GLU A 18 -3.61 1.92 -3.11
N GLN A 19 -4.01 0.85 -3.80
CA GLN A 19 -3.05 0.01 -4.53
C GLN A 19 -2.29 0.82 -5.57
N LYS A 20 -2.98 1.70 -6.32
CA LYS A 20 -2.33 2.57 -7.31
C LYS A 20 -1.41 3.60 -6.66
N ILE A 21 -1.79 4.17 -5.52
CA ILE A 21 -0.92 5.05 -4.71
C ILE A 21 0.37 4.33 -4.32
N LEU A 22 0.29 3.08 -3.85
CA LEU A 22 1.46 2.29 -3.48
C LEU A 22 2.32 1.93 -4.69
N ARG A 23 1.70 1.54 -5.82
CA ARG A 23 2.43 1.23 -7.06
C ARG A 23 3.25 2.42 -7.54
N LEU A 24 2.62 3.60 -7.61
CA LEU A 24 3.29 4.85 -8.01
C LEU A 24 4.36 5.27 -6.99
N ARG A 25 4.12 5.07 -5.70
CA ARG A 25 5.07 5.41 -4.64
C ARG A 25 6.36 4.59 -4.72
N TYR A 26 6.24 3.29 -5.04
CA TYR A 26 7.35 2.35 -5.06
C TYR A 26 7.82 1.97 -6.47
N GLY A 27 7.28 2.60 -7.52
CA GLY A 27 7.61 2.30 -8.91
C GLY A 27 7.29 0.86 -9.34
N LEU A 28 6.28 0.23 -8.72
CA LEU A 28 5.91 -1.17 -9.01
C LEU A 28 5.22 -1.32 -10.38
N ASP A 29 4.90 -0.22 -11.02
CA ASP A 29 4.35 -0.11 -12.38
C ASP A 29 5.43 0.13 -13.45
N GLY A 30 6.71 0.26 -13.05
CA GLY A 30 7.83 0.46 -13.97
C GLY A 30 8.08 1.92 -14.35
N GLU A 31 7.30 2.88 -13.84
CA GLU A 31 7.51 4.32 -14.09
C GLU A 31 8.43 5.01 -13.06
N GLY A 32 9.11 4.23 -12.22
CA GLY A 32 9.99 4.73 -11.17
C GLY A 32 9.25 5.19 -9.91
N GLU A 33 10.00 5.38 -8.82
CA GLU A 33 9.43 5.83 -7.55
C GLU A 33 9.00 7.30 -7.59
N ARG A 34 7.79 7.60 -7.09
CA ARG A 34 7.29 8.97 -6.96
C ARG A 34 7.30 9.47 -5.52
N SER A 35 7.57 10.76 -5.34
CA SER A 35 7.49 11.43 -4.05
C SER A 35 6.05 11.49 -3.52
N LEU A 36 5.87 11.65 -2.20
CA LEU A 36 4.55 11.81 -1.59
C LEU A 36 3.80 13.03 -2.14
N GLN A 37 4.55 14.07 -2.54
CA GLN A 37 4.02 15.29 -3.13
C GLN A 37 3.48 15.03 -4.54
N GLU A 38 4.24 14.35 -5.39
CA GLU A 38 3.83 14.01 -6.76
C GLU A 38 2.62 13.08 -6.77
N VAL A 39 2.64 12.04 -5.92
CA VAL A 39 1.49 11.16 -5.75
C VAL A 39 0.29 11.94 -5.20
N GLY A 40 0.50 12.84 -4.23
CA GLY A 40 -0.55 13.73 -3.74
C GLY A 40 -1.19 14.56 -4.85
N ASN A 41 -0.39 15.17 -5.72
CA ASN A 41 -0.86 15.96 -6.86
C ASN A 41 -1.68 15.11 -7.84
N ILE A 42 -1.26 13.89 -8.15
CA ILE A 42 -1.99 12.98 -9.07
C ILE A 42 -3.37 12.60 -8.53
N PHE A 43 -3.49 12.39 -7.21
CA PHE A 43 -4.74 11.97 -6.58
C PHE A 43 -5.55 13.13 -5.99
N ASN A 44 -5.09 14.37 -6.17
CA ASN A 44 -5.62 15.58 -5.54
C ASN A 44 -5.78 15.43 -4.01
N LEU A 45 -4.76 14.88 -3.36
CA LEU A 45 -4.69 14.62 -1.93
C LEU A 45 -3.49 15.37 -1.32
N SER A 46 -3.61 15.74 -0.05
CA SER A 46 -2.49 16.30 0.69
C SER A 46 -1.38 15.27 0.86
N ARG A 47 -0.14 15.75 0.95
CA ARG A 47 1.05 14.92 1.24
C ARG A 47 0.85 14.06 2.49
N GLU A 48 0.24 14.65 3.53
CA GLU A 48 -0.04 13.96 4.78
C GLU A 48 -1.07 12.84 4.61
N ARG A 49 -2.07 13.03 3.76
CA ARG A 49 -3.04 11.96 3.47
C ARG A 49 -2.38 10.78 2.77
N ILE A 50 -1.48 11.03 1.81
CA ILE A 50 -0.69 9.95 1.18
C ILE A 50 0.20 9.24 2.21
N ARG A 51 0.85 10.00 3.11
CA ARG A 51 1.67 9.43 4.20
C ARG A 51 0.86 8.48 5.08
N GLN A 52 -0.35 8.87 5.49
CA GLN A 52 -1.24 8.03 6.30
C GLN A 52 -1.65 6.74 5.58
N ILE A 53 -2.00 6.83 4.29
CA ILE A 53 -2.36 5.66 3.48
C ILE A 53 -1.18 4.67 3.41
N VAL A 54 0.02 5.16 3.10
CA VAL A 54 1.23 4.34 3.02
C VAL A 54 1.58 3.73 4.39
N ALA A 55 1.48 4.50 5.48
CA ALA A 55 1.75 4.02 6.83
C ALA A 55 0.76 2.94 7.26
N CYS A 56 -0.53 3.13 6.99
CA CYS A 56 -1.56 2.13 7.25
C CYS A 56 -1.28 0.85 6.47
N ALA A 57 -0.92 0.97 5.19
CA ALA A 57 -0.60 -0.17 4.34
C ALA A 57 0.61 -0.95 4.84
N PHE A 58 1.67 -0.24 5.24
CA PHE A 58 2.86 -0.85 5.83
C PHE A 58 2.56 -1.56 7.14
N ASN A 59 1.74 -0.96 8.01
CA ASN A 59 1.34 -1.59 9.26
C ASN A 59 0.58 -2.90 9.00
N GLN A 60 -0.30 -2.94 8.00
CA GLN A 60 -0.99 -4.18 7.62
C GLN A 60 -0.02 -5.24 7.11
N LEU A 61 0.90 -4.86 6.22
CA LEU A 61 1.92 -5.76 5.69
C LEU A 61 2.83 -6.32 6.81
N LYS A 62 3.15 -5.51 7.82
CA LYS A 62 3.90 -5.93 9.00
C LYS A 62 3.09 -6.88 9.89
N SER A 63 1.86 -6.51 10.24
CA SER A 63 0.97 -7.35 11.06
C SER A 63 0.71 -8.71 10.42
N HIS A 64 0.55 -8.78 9.09
CA HIS A 64 0.35 -10.03 8.37
C HIS A 64 1.62 -10.92 8.30
N LYS A 65 2.83 -10.34 8.44
CA LYS A 65 4.08 -11.12 8.57
C LYS A 65 4.33 -11.60 10.00
N LEU A 66 3.88 -10.84 11.01
CA LEU A 66 4.11 -11.15 12.43
C LEU A 66 3.11 -12.18 12.99
N LEU A 67 1.89 -12.25 12.45
CA LEU A 67 0.89 -13.23 12.89
C LEU A 67 1.14 -14.66 12.38
N ASN A 68 2.14 -14.87 11.51
CA ASN A 68 2.50 -16.20 10.99
C ASN A 68 3.70 -16.85 11.71
N HIS A 69 4.26 -16.21 12.74
CA HIS A 69 5.42 -16.73 13.49
C HIS A 69 5.13 -17.04 14.96
N ALA A 70 3.85 -17.07 15.36
CA ALA A 70 3.42 -17.38 16.73
C ALA A 70 2.41 -18.54 16.78
N GLN A 71 2.67 -19.62 16.03
CA GLN A 71 2.07 -20.94 16.22
C GLN A 71 3.14 -22.02 16.17
#